data_AF-A0A2A9CXF3-F1
#
_entry.id   AF-A0A2A9CXF3-F1
#
_cell.length_a   1.000
_cell.length_b   1.000
_cell.length_c   1.000
_cell.angle_alpha   90.00
_cell.angle_beta   90.00
_cell.angle_gamma   90.00
#
_symmetry.space_group_name_H-M   'P 1'
#
loop_
_entity.id
_entity.type
_entity.pdbx_description
1 polymer ?
#
loop_
_entity_poly.entity_id
_entity_poly.type
_entity_poly.pdbx_seq_one_letter_code
_entity_poly.pdbx_strand_id
1 'polypeptide(L)'
;MAEQRTRLDTPLHKSRNPFVNRRRAVGGDDGAGQVAESIARFLGTPSFIIWLTVFCLVWIGWNTLAAEEMRFDDAALGFTALTLMLSLQASYAAPLILLAQNRQTDRDRVAAEQDRQRTERNLADTEFLAREMASLRVALQDVATRDYVRGELRELLEDIGEQTRKEVRKEVRREVRNEIRTEIRGELRSEVLTEVRSEVREEIRAELAAERKRRKRKERQARREFQAYLEEQESDSPEEE
;
A
#
# COMPACT_ATOMS: atom_id res chain seq x y z
N MET A 1 2.60 -32.25 -2.58
CA MET A 1 3.86 -31.99 -1.86
C MET A 1 4.14 -30.51 -2.01
N ALA A 2 3.91 -29.73 -0.96
CA ALA A 2 4.05 -28.27 -0.98
C ALA A 2 5.21 -27.85 -0.09
N GLU A 3 6.05 -26.99 -0.66
CA GLU A 3 7.38 -26.59 -0.20
C GLU A 3 7.37 -25.87 1.16
N GLN A 4 8.28 -26.30 2.03
CA GLN A 4 8.71 -25.57 3.23
C GLN A 4 9.47 -24.31 2.80
N ARG A 5 8.76 -23.18 2.71
CA ARG A 5 9.39 -21.85 2.62
C ARG A 5 9.93 -21.43 3.98
N THR A 6 11.20 -21.73 4.17
CA THR A 6 12.26 -20.90 4.77
C THR A 6 11.76 -19.63 5.48
N ARG A 7 11.44 -19.75 6.77
CA ARG A 7 11.43 -18.62 7.70
C ARG A 7 12.86 -18.40 8.19
N LEU A 8 13.64 -17.62 7.44
CA LEU A 8 14.95 -17.13 7.87
C LEU A 8 14.83 -15.66 8.27
N ASP A 9 15.67 -15.28 9.23
CA ASP A 9 15.94 -13.90 9.68
C ASP A 9 14.92 -13.25 10.62
N THR A 10 14.68 -13.92 11.74
CA THR A 10 14.47 -13.17 13.00
C THR A 10 15.85 -13.03 13.65
N PRO A 11 16.34 -11.81 13.96
CA PRO A 11 17.63 -11.67 14.63
C PRO A 11 17.58 -12.47 15.93
N LEU A 12 18.52 -13.41 16.04
CA LEU A 12 18.68 -14.29 17.18
C LEU A 12 18.86 -13.40 18.42
N HIS A 13 17.78 -13.15 19.17
CA HIS A 13 17.87 -12.45 20.44
C HIS A 13 18.67 -13.34 21.38
N LYS A 14 19.98 -13.08 21.43
CA LYS A 14 20.98 -13.77 22.26
C LYS A 14 20.38 -13.96 23.64
N SER A 15 20.02 -15.22 23.91
CA SER A 15 19.41 -15.67 25.15
C SER A 15 20.15 -15.05 26.33
N ARG A 16 19.48 -14.15 27.06
CA ARG A 16 19.99 -13.57 28.31
C ARG A 16 20.14 -14.74 29.26
N ASN A 17 21.39 -15.14 29.48
CA ASN A 17 21.77 -16.16 30.45
C ASN A 17 21.17 -15.78 31.83
N PRO A 18 20.10 -16.46 32.31
CA PRO A 18 19.39 -16.04 33.52
C PRO A 18 20.20 -16.28 34.80
N PHE A 19 21.32 -16.98 34.68
CA PHE A 19 22.20 -17.36 35.79
C PHE A 19 23.29 -16.33 36.13
N VAL A 20 23.51 -15.31 35.31
CA VAL A 20 24.60 -14.34 35.55
C VAL A 20 24.15 -13.14 36.40
N ASN A 21 22.84 -12.96 36.63
CA ASN A 21 22.35 -11.75 37.31
C ASN A 21 21.89 -11.92 38.76
N ARG A 22 22.25 -13.03 39.43
CA ARG A 22 21.84 -13.28 40.82
C ARG A 22 22.81 -12.73 41.89
N ARG A 23 23.91 -12.07 41.50
CA ARG A 23 24.92 -11.54 42.45
C ARG A 23 24.96 -10.00 42.60
N ARG A 24 23.99 -9.27 42.02
CA ARG A 24 23.84 -7.81 42.22
C ARG A 24 22.54 -7.42 42.91
N ALA A 25 21.97 -8.35 43.65
CA ALA A 25 20.95 -8.08 44.66
C ALA A 25 21.53 -8.38 46.05
N VAL A 26 22.62 -7.70 46.41
CA VAL A 26 22.85 -7.44 47.84
C VAL A 26 21.99 -6.22 48.17
N GLY A 27 20.69 -6.47 48.23
CA GLY A 27 19.72 -5.61 48.89
C GLY A 27 20.01 -5.72 50.38
N GLY A 28 20.86 -4.81 50.85
CA GLY A 28 21.27 -4.77 52.24
C GLY A 28 21.71 -3.37 52.64
N ASP A 29 21.10 -2.31 52.09
CA ASP A 29 21.26 -0.96 52.64
C ASP A 29 20.28 0.08 52.06
N ASP A 30 19.00 -0.26 51.94
CA ASP A 30 17.97 0.70 51.52
C ASP A 30 17.78 1.81 52.58
N GLY A 31 18.11 1.53 53.84
CA GLY A 31 18.08 2.47 54.95
C GLY A 31 19.17 3.54 54.86
N ALA A 32 20.45 3.17 54.87
CA ALA A 32 21.51 4.18 54.86
C ALA A 32 21.65 4.86 53.48
N GLY A 33 21.20 4.23 52.40
CA GLY A 33 21.07 4.87 51.08
C GLY A 33 20.09 6.03 51.07
N GLN A 34 18.89 5.84 51.64
CA GLN A 34 17.88 6.91 51.74
C GLN A 34 18.29 8.02 52.71
N VAL A 35 18.99 7.67 53.79
CA VAL A 35 19.55 8.64 54.74
C VAL A 35 20.67 9.44 54.10
N ALA A 36 21.62 8.80 53.40
CA ALA A 36 22.69 9.48 52.68
C ALA A 36 22.16 10.38 51.56
N GLU A 37 21.13 9.97 50.83
CA GLU A 37 20.48 10.79 49.80
C GLU A 37 19.75 12.00 50.38
N SER A 38 19.18 11.87 51.59
CA SER A 38 18.56 12.99 52.31
C SER A 38 19.62 13.94 52.86
N ILE A 39 20.72 13.42 53.41
CA ILE A 39 21.88 14.18 53.88
C ILE A 39 22.54 14.93 52.72
N ALA A 40 22.74 14.28 51.57
CA ALA A 40 23.32 14.92 50.38
C ALA A 40 22.46 16.06 49.85
N ARG A 41 21.13 15.87 49.80
CA ARG A 41 20.18 16.95 49.45
C ARG A 41 20.20 18.09 50.47
N PHE A 42 20.35 17.77 51.75
CA PHE A 42 20.40 18.76 52.82
C PHE A 42 21.71 19.59 52.80
N LEU A 43 22.88 18.94 52.70
CA LEU A 43 24.17 19.63 52.63
C LEU A 43 24.38 20.41 51.33
N GLY A 44 23.75 19.98 50.21
CA GLY A 44 23.83 20.68 48.92
C GLY A 44 22.94 21.93 48.81
N THR A 45 22.08 22.20 49.80
CA THR A 45 21.14 23.32 49.76
C THR A 45 21.72 24.55 50.49
N PRO A 46 21.63 25.77 49.94
CA PRO A 46 22.10 27.00 50.61
C PRO A 46 21.51 27.24 52.01
N SER A 47 20.34 26.67 52.27
CA SER A 47 19.64 26.74 53.56
C SER A 47 20.42 26.14 54.73
N PHE A 48 21.29 25.14 54.50
CA PHE A 48 22.12 24.56 55.56
C PHE A 48 23.09 25.59 56.14
N ILE A 49 23.75 26.36 55.27
CA ILE A 49 24.71 27.40 55.67
C ILE A 49 24.00 28.50 56.47
N ILE A 50 22.79 28.87 56.07
CA ILE A 50 21.97 29.86 56.78
C ILE A 50 21.64 29.36 58.20
N TRP A 51 21.15 28.13 58.33
CA TRP A 51 20.84 27.54 59.64
C TRP A 51 22.07 27.43 60.54
N LEU A 52 23.21 26.99 60.01
CA LEU A 52 24.47 26.89 60.75
C LEU A 52 24.94 28.27 61.24
N THR A 53 24.80 29.29 60.39
CA THR A 53 25.17 30.67 60.73
C THR A 53 24.27 31.24 61.82
N VAL A 54 22.95 31.02 61.71
CA VAL A 54 21.99 31.42 62.74
C VAL A 54 22.28 30.71 64.05
N PHE A 55 22.59 29.41 64.02
CA PHE A 55 22.98 28.65 65.20
C PHE A 55 24.22 29.24 65.88
N CYS A 56 25.28 29.54 65.13
CA CYS A 56 26.47 30.19 65.66
C CYS A 56 26.16 31.57 66.28
N LEU A 57 25.34 32.39 65.61
CA LEU A 57 24.95 33.71 66.13
C LEU A 57 24.13 33.61 67.41
N VAL A 58 23.18 32.67 67.49
CA VAL A 58 22.38 32.42 68.69
C VAL A 58 23.26 31.92 69.84
N TRP A 59 24.21 31.02 69.55
CA TRP A 59 25.15 30.51 70.56
C TRP A 59 26.04 31.61 71.14
N ILE A 60 26.62 32.44 70.27
CA ILE A 60 27.43 33.61 70.65
C ILE A 60 26.56 34.60 71.44
N GLY A 61 25.36 34.91 70.97
CA GLY A 61 24.42 35.80 71.64
C GLY A 61 24.05 35.31 73.04
N TRP A 62 23.73 34.02 73.19
CA TRP A 62 23.38 33.42 74.48
C TRP A 62 24.55 33.50 75.48
N ASN A 63 25.76 33.13 75.07
CA ASN A 63 26.92 33.10 75.95
C ASN A 63 27.53 34.48 76.23
N THR A 64 27.18 35.51 75.45
CA THR A 64 27.60 36.90 75.69
C THR A 64 26.63 37.68 76.57
N LEU A 65 25.32 37.41 76.46
CA LEU A 65 24.28 38.14 77.19
C LEU A 65 23.84 37.45 78.50
N ALA A 66 24.13 36.16 78.67
CA ALA A 66 23.81 35.43 79.91
C ALA A 66 24.70 35.85 81.09
N ALA A 67 24.13 35.85 82.30
CA ALA A 67 24.84 36.12 83.55
C ALA A 67 25.98 35.09 83.79
N GLU A 68 27.08 35.50 84.42
CA GLU A 68 28.31 34.69 84.61
C GLU A 68 28.07 33.27 85.15
N GLU A 69 27.04 33.07 85.97
CA GLU A 69 26.68 31.77 86.55
C GLU A 69 26.00 30.80 85.56
N MET A 70 25.49 31.30 84.43
CA MET A 70 24.75 30.53 83.40
C MET A 70 25.49 30.46 82.06
N ARG A 71 26.71 31.00 81.98
CA ARG A 71 27.54 30.98 80.76
C ARG A 71 28.20 29.61 80.64
N PHE A 72 27.87 28.89 79.57
CA PHE A 72 28.41 27.56 79.32
C PHE A 72 29.73 27.62 78.53
N ASP A 73 29.92 28.66 77.71
CA ASP A 73 31.08 28.85 76.85
C ASP A 73 31.53 30.32 76.91
N ASP A 74 32.54 30.63 77.73
CA ASP A 74 32.93 32.01 78.02
C ASP A 74 33.57 32.69 76.79
N ALA A 75 33.10 33.91 76.49
CA ALA A 75 33.65 34.76 75.45
C ALA A 75 35.13 35.12 75.69
N ALA A 76 35.59 35.15 76.95
CA ALA A 76 37.00 35.41 77.29
C ALA A 76 37.96 34.31 76.81
N LEU A 77 37.46 33.06 76.69
CA LEU A 77 38.19 31.90 76.19
C LEU A 77 37.96 31.65 74.70
N GLY A 78 37.32 32.60 74.00
CA GLY A 78 37.12 32.55 72.55
C GLY A 78 36.15 31.47 72.07
N PHE A 79 35.15 31.10 72.89
CA PHE A 79 34.17 30.04 72.57
C PHE A 79 34.82 28.67 72.29
N THR A 80 35.57 28.17 73.28
CA THR A 80 36.30 26.90 73.15
C THR A 80 35.35 25.73 72.91
N ALA A 81 34.17 25.70 73.54
CA ALA A 81 33.22 24.60 73.35
C ALA A 81 32.63 24.59 71.93
N LEU A 82 32.25 25.75 71.40
CA LEU A 82 31.79 25.90 70.02
C LEU A 82 32.88 25.46 69.03
N THR A 83 34.13 25.86 69.27
CA THR A 83 35.27 25.50 68.43
C THR A 83 35.53 24.00 68.43
N LEU A 84 35.49 23.36 69.60
CA LEU A 84 35.63 21.91 69.73
C LEU A 84 34.50 21.18 68.99
N MET A 85 33.25 21.64 69.14
CA MET A 85 32.10 21.05 68.46
C MET A 85 32.19 21.18 66.94
N LEU A 86 32.57 22.34 66.42
CA LEU A 86 32.76 22.55 64.97
C LEU A 86 33.91 21.70 64.41
N SER A 87 35.01 21.55 65.15
CA SER A 87 36.13 20.70 64.73
C SER A 87 35.73 19.22 64.65
N LEU A 88 34.92 18.74 65.61
CA LEU A 88 34.35 17.40 65.58
C LEU A 88 33.38 17.26 64.40
N GLN A 89 32.55 18.28 64.14
CA GLN A 89 31.58 18.28 63.04
C GLN A 89 32.24 18.11 61.67
N ALA A 90 33.35 18.80 61.45
CA ALA A 90 34.14 18.65 60.23
C ALA A 90 34.73 17.23 60.11
N SER A 91 35.23 16.66 61.21
CA SER A 91 35.87 15.35 61.21
C SER A 91 34.91 14.20 60.89
N TYR A 92 33.68 14.21 61.42
CA TYR A 92 32.69 13.16 61.11
C TYR A 92 31.98 13.36 59.77
N ALA A 93 31.93 14.60 59.26
CA ALA A 93 31.32 14.89 57.96
C ALA A 93 32.09 14.22 56.80
N ALA A 94 33.43 14.24 56.85
CA ALA A 94 34.29 13.68 55.80
C ALA A 94 33.99 12.21 55.45
N PRO A 95 33.93 11.25 56.40
CA PRO A 95 33.62 9.86 56.09
C PRO A 95 32.16 9.65 55.61
N LEU A 96 31.20 10.42 56.11
CA LEU A 96 29.81 10.37 55.63
C LEU A 96 29.70 10.86 54.18
N ILE A 97 30.41 11.94 53.85
CA ILE A 97 30.48 12.47 52.48
C ILE A 97 31.13 11.43 51.56
N LEU A 98 32.20 10.76 52.00
CA LEU A 98 32.86 9.72 51.22
C LEU A 98 31.91 8.55 50.89
N LEU A 99 31.11 8.10 51.86
CA LEU A 99 30.10 7.06 51.63
C LEU A 99 29.02 7.51 50.64
N ALA A 100 28.57 8.75 50.73
CA ALA A 100 27.63 9.33 49.78
C ALA A 100 28.24 9.43 48.36
N GLN A 101 29.51 9.83 48.26
CA GLN A 101 30.24 9.94 46.99
C GLN A 101 30.48 8.59 46.31
N ASN A 102 30.86 7.55 47.07
CA ASN A 102 31.03 6.20 46.52
C ASN A 102 29.73 5.70 45.88
N ARG A 103 28.58 5.92 46.53
CA ARG A 103 27.28 5.53 45.97
C ARG A 103 26.86 6.34 44.76
N GLN A 104 27.13 7.65 44.75
CA GLN A 104 26.87 8.47 43.57
C GLN A 104 27.70 7.98 42.37
N THR A 105 28.99 7.70 42.61
CA THR A 105 29.91 7.14 41.60
C THR A 105 29.43 5.79 41.07
N ASP A 106 28.89 4.92 41.92
CA ASP A 106 28.30 3.64 41.50
C ASP A 106 27.06 3.83 40.62
N ARG A 107 26.17 4.78 40.97
CA ARG A 107 25.00 5.12 40.15
C ARG A 107 25.42 5.68 38.79
N ASP A 108 26.38 6.61 38.78
CA ASP A 108 26.90 7.24 37.57
C ASP A 108 27.56 6.21 36.66
N ARG A 109 28.28 5.24 37.24
CA ARG A 109 28.86 4.11 36.49
C ARG A 109 27.78 3.25 35.82
N VAL A 110 26.72 2.89 36.55
CA VAL A 110 25.62 2.09 35.98
C VAL A 110 24.89 2.86 34.88
N ALA A 111 24.66 4.16 35.08
CA ALA A 111 24.06 5.03 34.06
C ALA A 111 24.94 5.08 32.79
N ALA A 112 26.25 5.24 32.95
CA ALA A 112 27.20 5.25 31.83
C ALA A 112 27.29 3.90 31.11
N GLU A 113 27.23 2.77 31.83
CA GLU A 113 27.17 1.43 31.22
C GLU A 113 25.88 1.24 30.40
N GLN A 114 24.74 1.71 30.90
CA GLN A 114 23.46 1.65 30.17
C GLN A 114 23.47 2.56 28.94
N ASP A 115 24.04 3.75 29.04
CA ASP A 115 24.14 4.70 27.93
C ASP A 115 25.02 4.15 26.79
N ARG A 116 26.15 3.51 27.14
CA ARG A 116 26.97 2.78 26.18
C ARG A 116 26.19 1.68 25.46
N GLN A 117 25.47 0.84 26.20
CA GLN A 117 24.66 -0.23 25.60
C GLN A 117 23.54 0.31 24.69
N ARG A 118 22.92 1.45 25.05
CA ARG A 118 21.93 2.11 24.20
C ARG A 118 22.57 2.63 22.91
N THR A 119 23.74 3.26 23.02
CA THR A 119 24.49 3.76 21.86
C THR A 119 24.88 2.65 20.90
N GLU A 120 25.37 1.51 21.41
CA GLU A 120 25.69 0.33 20.60
C GLU A 120 24.46 -0.22 19.86
N ARG A 121 23.30 -0.28 20.53
CA ARG A 121 22.05 -0.71 19.90
C ARG A 121 21.59 0.26 18.81
N ASN A 122 21.62 1.56 19.09
CA ASN A 122 21.24 2.58 18.13
C ASN A 122 22.14 2.55 16.89
N LEU A 123 23.44 2.31 17.07
CA LEU A 123 24.39 2.14 15.96
C LEU A 123 24.03 0.90 15.13
N ALA A 124 23.77 -0.24 15.76
CA ALA A 124 23.37 -1.46 15.07
C ALA A 124 22.04 -1.30 14.31
N ASP A 125 21.03 -0.64 14.91
CA ASP A 125 19.75 -0.34 14.26
C ASP A 125 19.94 0.58 13.05
N THR A 126 20.83 1.57 13.17
CA THR A 126 21.15 2.48 12.05
C THR A 126 21.86 1.74 10.91
N GLU A 127 22.82 0.88 11.22
CA GLU A 127 23.50 0.04 10.23
C GLU A 127 22.54 -0.93 9.53
N PHE A 128 21.61 -1.51 10.28
CA PHE A 128 20.56 -2.37 9.73
C PHE A 128 19.67 -1.59 8.76
N LEU A 129 19.15 -0.42 9.16
CA LEU A 129 18.35 0.44 8.29
C LEU A 129 19.13 0.87 7.05
N ALA A 130 20.40 1.21 7.17
CA ALA A 130 21.24 1.57 6.02
C ALA A 130 21.39 0.40 5.04
N ARG A 131 21.57 -0.83 5.54
CA ARG A 131 21.64 -2.04 4.71
C ARG A 131 20.31 -2.34 4.01
N GLU A 132 19.19 -2.23 4.73
CA GLU A 132 17.84 -2.40 4.16
C GLU A 132 17.52 -1.33 3.11
N MET A 133 17.93 -0.07 3.35
CA MET A 133 17.78 0.98 2.34
C MET A 133 18.62 0.70 1.09
N ALA A 134 19.82 0.14 1.25
CA ALA A 134 20.68 -0.23 0.12
C ALA A 134 20.09 -1.39 -0.68
N SER A 135 19.57 -2.45 -0.03
CA SER A 135 18.92 -3.58 -0.70
C SER A 135 17.65 -3.14 -1.44
N LEU A 136 16.83 -2.30 -0.79
CA LEU A 136 15.62 -1.74 -1.40
C LEU A 136 15.95 -0.85 -2.60
N ARG A 137 17.04 -0.07 -2.54
CA ARG A 137 17.52 0.73 -3.67
C ARG A 137 17.90 -0.14 -4.86
N VAL A 138 18.62 -1.24 -4.64
CA VAL A 138 18.99 -2.18 -5.71
C VAL A 138 17.75 -2.82 -6.34
N ALA A 139 16.81 -3.29 -5.51
CA ALA A 139 15.55 -3.86 -6.00
C ALA A 139 14.72 -2.86 -6.81
N LEU A 140 14.69 -1.59 -6.38
CA LEU A 140 14.02 -0.52 -7.13
C LEU A 140 14.76 -0.14 -8.41
N GLN A 141 16.10 -0.23 -8.46
CA GLN A 141 16.84 0.05 -9.70
C GLN A 141 16.49 -0.93 -10.81
N ASP A 142 16.27 -2.22 -10.51
CA ASP A 142 15.89 -3.21 -11.51
C ASP A 142 14.49 -2.94 -12.09
N VAL A 143 13.50 -2.62 -11.24
CA VAL A 143 12.12 -2.34 -11.67
C VAL A 143 11.96 -0.97 -12.32
N ALA A 144 12.75 0.03 -11.90
CA ALA A 144 12.71 1.39 -12.44
C ALA A 144 13.62 1.58 -13.66
N THR A 145 14.19 0.52 -14.23
CA THR A 145 14.97 0.67 -15.46
C THR A 145 14.04 1.23 -16.53
N ARG A 146 14.42 2.39 -17.09
CA ARG A 146 13.67 3.10 -18.14
C ARG A 146 13.19 2.16 -19.25
N ASP A 147 13.99 1.14 -19.57
CA ASP A 147 13.68 0.17 -20.62
C ASP A 147 12.58 -0.82 -20.22
N TYR A 148 12.47 -1.23 -18.94
CA TYR A 148 11.36 -2.06 -18.46
C TYR A 148 10.04 -1.29 -18.49
N VAL A 149 10.03 -0.08 -17.92
CA VAL A 149 8.84 0.80 -17.95
C VAL A 149 8.44 1.13 -19.39
N ARG A 150 9.41 1.35 -20.29
CA ARG A 150 9.16 1.61 -21.71
C ARG A 150 8.71 0.36 -22.46
N GLY A 151 9.15 -0.82 -22.05
CA GLY A 151 8.68 -2.11 -22.54
C GLY A 151 7.21 -2.31 -22.19
N GLU A 152 6.87 -2.19 -20.90
CA GLU A 152 5.50 -2.34 -20.41
C GLU A 152 4.54 -1.33 -21.03
N LEU A 153 4.97 -0.07 -21.16
CA LEU A 153 4.19 0.96 -21.87
C LEU A 153 4.01 0.63 -23.36
N ARG A 154 5.01 0.05 -24.03
CA ARG A 154 4.90 -0.35 -25.44
C ARG A 154 3.93 -1.52 -25.60
N GLU A 155 4.03 -2.53 -24.73
CA GLU A 155 3.13 -3.68 -24.73
C GLU A 155 1.68 -3.24 -24.51
N LEU A 156 1.42 -2.40 -23.50
CA LEU A 156 0.09 -1.84 -23.28
C LEU A 156 -0.42 -1.01 -24.46
N LEU A 157 0.43 -0.20 -25.10
CA LEU A 157 0.06 0.58 -26.29
C LEU A 157 -0.22 -0.31 -27.50
N GLU A 158 0.53 -1.41 -27.66
CA GLU A 158 0.34 -2.38 -28.73
C GLU A 158 -0.98 -3.15 -28.54
N ASP A 159 -1.27 -3.60 -27.32
CA ASP A 159 -2.53 -4.24 -26.95
C ASP A 159 -3.73 -3.33 -27.24
N ILE A 160 -3.69 -2.07 -26.79
CA ILE A 160 -4.75 -1.09 -27.07
C ILE A 160 -4.89 -0.87 -28.59
N GLY A 161 -3.76 -0.75 -29.30
CA GLY A 161 -3.76 -0.58 -30.75
C GLY A 161 -4.35 -1.77 -31.49
N GLU A 162 -4.05 -2.99 -31.06
CA GLU A 162 -4.56 -4.21 -31.68
C GLU A 162 -6.06 -4.42 -31.40
N GLN A 163 -6.50 -4.16 -30.16
CA GLN A 163 -7.92 -4.16 -29.80
C GLN A 163 -8.70 -3.14 -30.64
N THR A 164 -8.19 -1.91 -30.75
CA THR A 164 -8.82 -0.85 -31.54
C THR A 164 -8.93 -1.26 -33.01
N ARG A 165 -7.84 -1.79 -33.61
CA ARG A 165 -7.87 -2.26 -35.01
C ARG A 165 -8.86 -3.41 -35.21
N LYS A 166 -8.94 -4.36 -34.26
CA LYS A 166 -9.88 -5.48 -34.31
C LYS A 166 -11.32 -4.97 -34.28
N GLU A 167 -11.64 -4.05 -33.39
CA GLU A 167 -12.98 -3.46 -33.30
C GLU A 167 -13.33 -2.63 -34.54
N VAL A 168 -12.44 -1.74 -34.99
CA VAL A 168 -12.64 -0.96 -36.23
C VAL A 168 -12.85 -1.88 -37.43
N ARG A 169 -12.04 -2.95 -37.57
CA ARG A 169 -12.19 -3.89 -38.69
C ARG A 169 -13.51 -4.66 -38.63
N LYS A 170 -13.99 -5.01 -37.44
CA LYS A 170 -15.32 -5.64 -37.27
C LYS A 170 -16.42 -4.68 -37.66
N GLU A 171 -16.35 -3.43 -37.19
CA GLU A 171 -17.34 -2.38 -37.47
C GLU A 171 -17.41 -2.09 -38.97
N VAL A 172 -16.27 -1.77 -39.61
CA VAL A 172 -16.19 -1.50 -41.06
C VAL A 172 -16.69 -2.69 -41.86
N ARG A 173 -16.29 -3.93 -41.50
CA ARG A 173 -16.75 -5.13 -42.21
C ARG A 173 -18.26 -5.36 -42.05
N ARG A 174 -18.84 -4.97 -40.91
CA ARG A 174 -20.27 -5.05 -40.66
C ARG A 174 -21.01 -4.01 -41.49
N GLU A 175 -20.52 -2.78 -41.49
CA GLU A 175 -21.10 -1.65 -42.23
C GLU A 175 -21.06 -1.88 -43.73
N VAL A 176 -19.88 -2.12 -44.31
CA VAL A 176 -19.70 -2.41 -45.75
C VAL A 176 -20.56 -3.61 -46.19
N ARG A 177 -20.65 -4.66 -45.35
CA ARG A 177 -21.50 -5.82 -45.66
C ARG A 177 -22.98 -5.46 -45.67
N ASN A 178 -23.43 -4.62 -44.74
CA ASN A 178 -24.81 -4.21 -44.65
C ASN A 178 -25.19 -3.26 -45.78
N GLU A 179 -24.30 -2.33 -46.12
CA GLU A 179 -24.46 -1.40 -47.24
C GLU A 179 -24.54 -2.16 -48.56
N ILE A 180 -23.54 -3.00 -48.90
CA ILE A 180 -23.57 -3.86 -50.10
C ILE A 180 -24.83 -4.74 -50.15
N ARG A 181 -25.27 -5.28 -49.00
CA ARG A 181 -26.46 -6.12 -48.93
C ARG A 181 -27.75 -5.33 -49.15
N THR A 182 -27.81 -4.07 -48.74
CA THR A 182 -29.03 -3.28 -48.82
C THR A 182 -29.12 -2.58 -50.17
N GLU A 183 -28.03 -1.98 -50.61
CA GLU A 183 -27.93 -1.22 -51.86
C GLU A 183 -27.85 -2.17 -53.05
N ILE A 184 -26.75 -2.89 -53.24
CA ILE A 184 -26.55 -3.72 -54.44
C ILE A 184 -27.59 -4.84 -54.55
N ARG A 185 -27.82 -5.59 -53.47
CA ARG A 185 -28.81 -6.69 -53.52
C ARG A 185 -30.25 -6.16 -53.52
N GLY A 186 -30.54 -5.00 -52.94
CA GLY A 186 -31.87 -4.40 -53.01
C GLY A 186 -32.18 -3.92 -54.43
N GLU A 187 -31.28 -3.11 -54.98
CA GLU A 187 -31.37 -2.51 -56.31
C GLU A 187 -31.35 -3.57 -57.40
N LEU A 188 -30.29 -4.39 -57.48
CA LEU A 188 -30.17 -5.42 -58.52
C LEU A 188 -31.33 -6.42 -58.45
N ARG A 189 -31.80 -6.77 -57.26
CA ARG A 189 -32.95 -7.66 -57.12
C ARG A 189 -34.22 -6.99 -57.60
N SER A 190 -34.44 -5.71 -57.31
CA SER A 190 -35.63 -5.00 -57.78
C SER A 190 -35.59 -4.83 -59.30
N GLU A 191 -34.47 -4.40 -59.87
CA GLU A 191 -34.30 -4.12 -61.28
C GLU A 191 -34.37 -5.41 -62.11
N VAL A 192 -33.49 -6.38 -61.84
CA VAL A 192 -33.46 -7.66 -62.56
C VAL A 192 -34.75 -8.45 -62.37
N LEU A 193 -35.35 -8.48 -61.17
CA LEU A 193 -36.64 -9.16 -61.02
C LEU A 193 -37.75 -8.43 -61.78
N THR A 194 -37.78 -7.09 -61.82
CA THR A 194 -38.83 -6.41 -62.58
C THR A 194 -38.66 -6.61 -64.08
N GLU A 195 -37.43 -6.53 -64.58
CA GLU A 195 -37.11 -6.65 -65.99
C GLU A 195 -37.34 -8.08 -66.48
N VAL A 196 -36.65 -9.07 -65.89
CA VAL A 196 -36.80 -10.49 -66.26
C VAL A 196 -38.25 -10.96 -66.07
N ARG A 197 -38.93 -10.55 -65.00
CA ARG A 197 -40.34 -10.91 -64.79
C ARG A 197 -41.24 -10.29 -65.85
N SER A 198 -40.96 -9.07 -66.31
CA SER A 198 -41.78 -8.43 -67.34
C SER A 198 -41.53 -9.08 -68.70
N GLU A 199 -40.27 -9.33 -69.06
CA GLU A 199 -39.85 -9.96 -70.32
C GLU A 199 -40.41 -11.38 -70.44
N VAL A 200 -40.14 -12.24 -69.45
CA VAL A 200 -40.68 -13.62 -69.42
C VAL A 200 -42.21 -13.62 -69.43
N ARG A 201 -42.85 -12.67 -68.73
CA ARG A 201 -44.32 -12.60 -68.67
C ARG A 201 -44.94 -12.12 -69.98
N GLU A 202 -44.28 -11.23 -70.72
CA GLU A 202 -44.74 -10.79 -72.05
C GLU A 202 -44.46 -11.86 -73.10
N GLU A 203 -43.31 -12.54 -73.06
CA GLU A 203 -42.97 -13.65 -73.96
C GLU A 203 -43.95 -14.82 -73.82
N ILE A 204 -44.17 -15.30 -72.59
CA ILE A 204 -45.16 -16.35 -72.32
C ILE A 204 -46.56 -15.92 -72.74
N ARG A 205 -46.95 -14.64 -72.50
CA ARG A 205 -48.27 -14.14 -72.92
C ARG A 205 -48.40 -14.09 -74.44
N ALA A 206 -47.37 -13.65 -75.15
CA ALA A 206 -47.34 -13.60 -76.60
C ALA A 206 -47.41 -15.01 -77.21
N GLU A 207 -46.66 -15.95 -76.64
CA GLU A 207 -46.64 -17.35 -77.09
C GLU A 207 -47.99 -18.03 -76.85
N LEU A 208 -48.58 -17.91 -75.67
CA LEU A 208 -49.92 -18.43 -75.37
C LEU A 208 -50.99 -17.77 -76.25
N ALA A 209 -50.88 -16.47 -76.55
CA ALA A 209 -51.82 -15.79 -77.45
C ALA A 209 -51.67 -16.24 -78.90
N ALA A 210 -50.44 -16.46 -79.37
CA ALA A 210 -50.14 -17.00 -80.69
C ALA A 210 -50.64 -18.44 -80.83
N GLU A 211 -50.44 -19.28 -79.81
CA GLU A 211 -50.93 -20.65 -79.77
C GLU A 211 -52.46 -20.71 -79.79
N ARG A 212 -53.13 -19.86 -79.01
CA ARG A 212 -54.60 -19.71 -79.06
C ARG A 212 -55.09 -19.29 -80.45
N LYS A 213 -54.41 -18.34 -81.11
CA LYS A 213 -54.75 -17.92 -82.48
C LYS A 213 -54.51 -19.05 -83.50
N ARG A 214 -53.40 -19.78 -83.40
CA ARG A 214 -53.09 -20.95 -84.24
C ARG A 214 -54.15 -22.03 -84.07
N ARG A 215 -54.55 -22.34 -82.83
CA ARG A 215 -55.63 -23.29 -82.52
C ARG A 215 -56.96 -22.85 -83.12
N LYS A 216 -57.36 -21.58 -82.96
CA LYS A 216 -58.59 -21.04 -83.59
C LYS A 216 -58.54 -21.07 -85.12
N ARG A 217 -57.37 -20.82 -85.74
CA ARG A 217 -57.18 -20.93 -87.20
C ARG A 217 -57.31 -22.38 -87.66
N LYS A 218 -56.67 -23.34 -86.97
CA LYS A 218 -56.82 -24.77 -87.23
C LYS A 218 -58.27 -25.23 -87.08
N GLU A 219 -58.97 -24.74 -86.06
CA GLU A 219 -60.39 -25.04 -85.83
C GLU A 219 -61.29 -24.45 -86.93
N ARG A 220 -61.02 -23.23 -87.40
CA ARG A 220 -61.71 -22.62 -88.55
C ARG A 220 -61.41 -23.34 -89.86
N GLN A 221 -60.17 -23.78 -90.06
CA GLN A 221 -59.77 -24.52 -91.24
C GLN A 221 -60.42 -25.91 -91.26
N ALA A 222 -60.39 -26.63 -90.13
CA ALA A 222 -61.10 -27.89 -89.97
C ALA A 222 -62.61 -27.75 -90.18
N ARG A 223 -63.23 -26.65 -89.69
CA ARG A 223 -64.64 -26.35 -89.98
C ARG A 223 -64.90 -26.10 -91.47
N ARG A 224 -64.00 -25.40 -92.18
CA ARG A 224 -64.13 -25.17 -93.63
C ARG A 224 -63.93 -26.44 -94.44
N GLU A 225 -62.95 -27.27 -94.09
CA GLU A 225 -62.72 -28.57 -94.72
C GLU A 225 -63.90 -29.51 -94.46
N PHE A 226 -64.45 -29.52 -93.24
CA PHE A 226 -65.67 -30.28 -92.91
C PHE A 226 -66.90 -29.77 -93.67
N GLN A 227 -67.03 -28.45 -93.85
CA GLN A 227 -68.14 -27.85 -94.58
C GLN A 227 -68.03 -28.09 -96.10
N ALA A 228 -66.82 -28.05 -96.67
CA ALA A 228 -66.56 -28.45 -98.05
C ALA A 228 -66.85 -29.95 -98.28
N TYR A 229 -66.54 -30.81 -97.32
CA TYR A 229 -66.89 -32.24 -97.39
C TYR A 229 -68.41 -32.48 -97.36
N LEU A 230 -69.18 -31.62 -96.68
CA LEU A 230 -70.64 -31.67 -96.70
C LEU A 230 -71.22 -31.15 -98.02
N GLU A 231 -70.67 -30.07 -98.59
CA GLU A 231 -71.06 -29.60 -99.94
C GLU A 231 -70.72 -30.63 -101.03
N GLU A 232 -69.59 -31.32 -100.92
CA GLU A 232 -69.18 -32.36 -101.88
C GLU A 232 -70.05 -33.63 -101.76
N GLN A 233 -70.56 -33.94 -100.57
CA GLN A 233 -71.58 -34.99 -100.33
C GLN A 233 -73.00 -34.56 -100.79
N GLU A 234 -73.28 -33.27 -100.90
CA GLU A 234 -74.57 -32.74 -101.41
C GLU A 234 -74.59 -32.67 -102.96
N SER A 235 -73.43 -32.73 -103.62
CA SER A 235 -73.30 -32.77 -105.09
C SER A 235 -73.28 -34.17 -105.73
N ASP A 236 -73.24 -35.25 -104.93
CA ASP A 236 -73.14 -36.63 -105.41
C ASP A 236 -74.23 -37.54 -104.78
N SER A 237 -75.49 -37.12 -104.90
CA SER A 237 -76.65 -37.99 -104.68
C SER A 237 -77.54 -37.99 -105.94
N PRO A 238 -77.77 -39.16 -106.57
CA PRO A 238 -78.60 -39.27 -107.77
C PRO A 238 -80.07 -39.36 -107.37
N GLU A 239 -80.91 -38.46 -107.88
CA GLU A 239 -82.35 -38.72 -107.96
C GLU A 239 -82.69 -39.19 -109.38
N GLU A 240 -82.81 -40.51 -109.48
CA GLU A 240 -83.72 -41.21 -110.37
C GLU A 240 -85.17 -40.88 -109.96
N GLU A 241 -85.91 -40.19 -110.82
CA GLU A 241 -87.19 -40.61 -111.45
C GLU A 241 -87.73 -39.50 -112.37
#